data_AF-A0A2T5JVB6-F1
#
_entry.id   AF-A0A2T5JVB6-F1
#
_cell.length_a   1.000
_cell.length_b   1.000
_cell.length_c   1.000
_cell.angle_alpha   90.00
_cell.angle_beta   90.00
_cell.angle_gamma   90.00
#
_symmetry.space_group_name_H-M   'P 1'
#
loop_
_entity.id
_entity.type
_entity.pdbx_description
1 polymer ?
#
loop_
_entity_poly.entity_id
_entity_poly.type
_entity_poly.pdbx_seq_one_letter_code
_entity_poly.pdbx_strand_id
1 'polypeptide(L)'
;MKLSKLTLALATILGTGASSTIFALDLYVDRKTEQIYATPGPGRVHLGSFVKDDAAAKTTGSTSNKTSERINDKTADNAAEKPEPADIAAVRKDIEMKAKMREARLVSDIGSLEERVKESEKVHIEFHDGAPHFSSKDGNFTFAVNGRAQVGSQYNFINEVAPPTGNNTPNEWNSGATLRRARLGVEGTFFKIWDYKFEYDFSRGNGSVTAGITDAFVRLNVTKPFSVKVGSFKEPFSLEEAASNRFLTFIERHMSVNSFVDNPNTYKTGIGANYAVPRFQFGVAFQTEPVGPWSSASTSVNNAGNQSRNNGSGDTSWEGIGRISGRPWMEDETKFLHVGISAGHTDVNTQYTAAGDIAATPSAQGGGGGGMAFFAFPGTNVDRTNMLNTGNLSVGNRNDPNARRIDSYDRYGAEGWLVHGPFSVQGEYLRTNINGLGYDNEHFTGYYGFASYFLTGESKAYHVRNGAANRIKPKQNFQWNGSGWGAWEIAAGYDYINLNSGVVRGGKADMVRFALNWYPHPNVKLQNNIIYTLNVDTSGSPIARTAGFNNADLAAFLTQLQFDF
;
A
#
# COMPACT_ATOMS: atom_id res chain seq x y z
N MET A 1 43.19 20.84 -15.32
CA MET A 1 43.12 19.58 -16.12
C MET A 1 41.77 19.49 -16.83
N LYS A 2 41.62 18.64 -17.86
CA LYS A 2 40.32 18.38 -18.52
C LYS A 2 39.69 17.10 -17.93
N LEU A 3 38.45 17.19 -17.48
CA LEU A 3 37.64 16.02 -17.08
C LEU A 3 37.01 15.38 -18.32
N SER A 4 36.82 14.06 -18.30
CA SER A 4 36.32 13.28 -19.44
C SER A 4 34.79 13.31 -19.55
N LYS A 5 34.29 13.16 -20.79
CA LYS A 5 32.85 13.03 -21.06
C LYS A 5 32.41 11.58 -20.83
N LEU A 6 31.73 11.29 -19.72
CA LEU A 6 31.09 9.97 -19.50
C LEU A 6 29.78 10.09 -18.69
N THR A 7 28.93 11.06 -19.05
CA THR A 7 27.70 11.39 -18.30
C THR A 7 26.55 11.84 -19.21
N LEU A 8 26.30 11.12 -20.32
CA LEU A 8 25.10 11.33 -21.15
C LEU A 8 24.68 10.10 -21.96
N ALA A 9 24.26 9.02 -21.28
CA ALA A 9 23.68 7.83 -21.92
C ALA A 9 22.83 7.00 -20.94
N LEU A 10 21.85 7.61 -20.26
CA LEU A 10 20.95 6.88 -19.34
C LEU A 10 19.50 7.40 -19.37
N ALA A 11 18.93 7.45 -20.58
CA ALA A 11 17.51 7.68 -20.82
C ALA A 11 17.07 6.88 -22.07
N THR A 12 15.76 6.69 -22.23
CA THR A 12 15.09 6.10 -23.41
C THR A 12 15.55 4.69 -23.88
N ILE A 13 15.30 3.67 -23.05
CA ILE A 13 14.77 2.37 -23.57
C ILE A 13 13.61 1.92 -22.68
N LEU A 14 12.42 2.43 -22.97
CA LEU A 14 11.13 1.87 -22.55
C LEU A 14 10.09 2.30 -23.61
N GLY A 15 9.36 1.34 -24.18
CA GLY A 15 8.21 1.64 -25.05
C GLY A 15 8.46 1.75 -26.55
N THR A 16 8.98 0.70 -27.19
CA THR A 16 8.61 0.36 -28.59
C THR A 16 8.11 -1.09 -28.65
N GLY A 17 7.11 -1.33 -29.50
CA GLY A 17 6.30 -2.55 -29.46
C GLY A 17 6.98 -3.80 -30.03
N ALA A 18 6.48 -4.97 -29.61
CA ALA A 18 6.89 -6.26 -30.15
C ALA A 18 6.34 -6.46 -31.58
N SER A 19 7.13 -6.05 -32.57
CA SER A 19 6.94 -6.42 -33.98
C SER A 19 7.93 -7.52 -34.34
N SER A 20 7.44 -8.70 -34.71
CA SER A 20 8.27 -9.87 -35.03
C SER A 20 8.93 -9.75 -36.42
N THR A 21 9.97 -8.93 -36.52
CA THR A 21 10.86 -8.93 -37.69
C THR A 21 11.69 -10.21 -37.68
N ILE A 22 11.39 -11.12 -38.60
CA ILE A 22 12.12 -12.38 -38.76
C ILE A 22 13.53 -12.06 -39.27
N PHE A 23 14.54 -12.21 -38.42
CA PHE A 23 15.94 -12.05 -38.82
C PHE A 23 16.41 -13.29 -39.58
N ALA A 24 16.80 -13.10 -40.84
CA ALA A 24 17.51 -14.12 -41.60
C ALA A 24 18.96 -14.23 -41.09
N LEU A 25 19.46 -15.45 -40.93
CA LEU A 25 20.81 -15.75 -40.45
C LEU A 25 21.72 -16.08 -41.63
N ASP A 26 22.71 -15.25 -41.90
CA ASP A 26 23.73 -15.55 -42.91
C ASP A 26 24.65 -16.68 -42.45
N LEU A 27 24.71 -17.76 -43.24
CA LEU A 27 25.58 -18.90 -42.96
C LEU A 27 26.74 -18.96 -43.96
N TYR A 28 27.91 -19.35 -43.46
CA TYR A 28 29.14 -19.48 -44.22
C TYR A 28 29.82 -20.81 -43.90
N VAL A 29 30.30 -21.54 -44.91
CA VAL A 29 31.10 -22.76 -44.71
C VAL A 29 32.58 -22.51 -44.95
N ASP A 30 33.46 -23.00 -44.06
CA ASP A 30 34.90 -23.03 -44.28
C ASP A 30 35.28 -24.19 -45.21
N ARG A 31 35.95 -23.88 -46.34
CA ARG A 31 36.29 -24.88 -47.37
C ARG A 31 37.42 -25.86 -46.99
N LYS A 32 38.00 -25.76 -45.79
CA LYS A 32 39.06 -26.64 -45.29
C LYS A 32 38.63 -27.45 -44.06
N THR A 33 37.71 -26.93 -43.25
CA THR A 33 37.20 -27.64 -42.05
C THR A 33 35.75 -28.13 -42.20
N GLU A 34 35.05 -27.72 -43.26
CA GLU A 34 33.63 -28.00 -43.53
C GLU A 34 32.66 -27.50 -42.44
N GLN A 35 33.17 -26.68 -41.50
CA GLN A 35 32.38 -26.09 -40.42
C GLN A 35 31.56 -24.89 -40.90
N ILE A 36 30.33 -24.77 -40.37
CA ILE A 36 29.42 -23.67 -40.66
C ILE A 36 29.52 -22.60 -39.56
N TYR A 37 29.56 -21.33 -39.97
CA TYR A 37 29.64 -20.16 -39.10
C TYR A 37 28.58 -19.12 -39.48
N ALA A 38 28.08 -18.38 -38.49
CA ALA A 38 27.15 -17.27 -38.67
C ALA A 38 27.82 -15.93 -39.05
N THR A 39 29.11 -15.95 -39.40
CA THR A 39 29.90 -14.74 -39.72
C THR A 39 30.93 -14.99 -40.82
N PRO A 40 31.20 -13.99 -41.68
CA PRO A 40 32.23 -14.09 -42.72
C PRO A 40 33.64 -14.22 -42.11
N GLY A 41 34.56 -14.79 -42.87
CA GLY A 41 35.97 -14.96 -42.45
C GLY A 41 36.85 -15.55 -43.56
N PRO A 42 38.19 -15.50 -43.40
CA PRO A 42 39.12 -16.05 -44.40
C PRO A 42 38.82 -17.53 -44.69
N GLY A 43 38.90 -17.93 -45.97
CA GLY A 43 38.62 -19.31 -46.41
C GLY A 43 37.13 -19.70 -46.48
N ARG A 44 36.23 -18.92 -45.87
CA ARG A 44 34.79 -19.21 -45.85
C ARG A 44 34.07 -18.78 -47.12
N VAL A 45 32.98 -19.47 -47.44
CA VAL A 45 32.06 -19.16 -48.56
C VAL A 45 30.65 -18.98 -48.00
N HIS A 46 29.96 -17.93 -48.42
CA HIS A 46 28.57 -17.67 -48.05
C HIS A 46 27.64 -18.71 -48.70
N LEU A 47 26.74 -19.28 -47.90
CA LEU A 47 25.73 -20.24 -48.32
C LEU A 47 24.36 -19.59 -48.58
N GLY A 48 24.18 -18.35 -48.14
CA GLY A 48 22.89 -17.62 -48.17
C GLY A 48 22.41 -17.20 -46.78
N SER A 49 21.28 -16.50 -46.77
CA SER A 49 20.59 -16.03 -45.58
C SER A 49 19.40 -16.95 -45.27
N PHE A 50 19.39 -17.57 -44.09
CA PHE A 50 18.42 -18.62 -43.75
C PHE A 50 17.41 -18.15 -42.71
N VAL A 51 16.14 -18.43 -42.96
CA VAL A 51 15.03 -18.17 -42.02
C VAL A 51 14.62 -19.48 -41.36
N LYS A 52 14.35 -19.43 -40.05
CA LYS A 52 13.77 -20.56 -39.31
C LYS A 52 12.26 -20.63 -39.60
N ASP A 53 11.83 -21.74 -40.19
CA ASP A 53 10.42 -22.07 -40.37
C ASP A 53 9.89 -22.79 -39.11
N ASP A 54 8.75 -22.32 -38.58
CA ASP A 54 8.14 -22.78 -37.33
C ASP A 54 6.73 -23.37 -37.57
N ALA A 55 6.59 -24.16 -38.63
CA ALA A 55 5.38 -24.91 -38.97
C ALA A 55 5.16 -26.13 -38.04
N ALA A 56 4.49 -25.91 -36.90
CA ALA A 56 4.11 -26.98 -35.95
C ALA A 56 2.97 -27.89 -36.47
N ALA A 57 2.96 -29.14 -36.00
CA ALA A 57 2.12 -30.21 -36.53
C ALA A 57 0.60 -30.02 -36.37
N LYS A 58 -0.16 -30.55 -37.34
CA LYS A 58 -1.61 -30.85 -37.21
C LYS A 58 -1.89 -32.29 -37.65
N THR A 59 -2.64 -33.02 -36.85
CA THR A 59 -3.07 -34.40 -37.08
C THR A 59 -4.56 -34.50 -37.40
N THR A 60 -4.91 -35.16 -38.50
CA THR A 60 -6.25 -35.76 -38.76
C THR A 60 -6.14 -36.77 -39.90
N GLY A 61 -6.61 -38.02 -39.69
CA GLY A 61 -7.03 -38.91 -40.78
C GLY A 61 -8.51 -38.64 -41.16
N SER A 62 -9.21 -39.40 -41.99
CA SER A 62 -8.89 -40.56 -42.85
C SER A 62 -9.99 -40.60 -43.95
N THR A 63 -10.17 -41.51 -44.92
CA THR A 63 -9.74 -42.90 -45.24
C THR A 63 -9.86 -43.03 -46.78
N SER A 64 -9.52 -44.07 -47.56
CA SER A 64 -9.14 -45.50 -47.43
C SER A 64 -8.36 -45.87 -48.73
N ASN A 65 -8.13 -47.10 -49.25
CA ASN A 65 -8.50 -48.51 -49.01
C ASN A 65 -7.36 -49.37 -49.69
N LYS A 66 -7.33 -50.69 -49.92
CA LYS A 66 -8.31 -51.81 -49.82
C LYS A 66 -7.60 -53.15 -49.52
N THR A 67 -8.40 -54.21 -49.41
CA THR A 67 -8.11 -55.66 -49.42
C THR A 67 -6.98 -56.17 -50.33
N SER A 68 -6.26 -57.18 -49.86
CA SER A 68 -5.42 -58.10 -50.65
C SER A 68 -5.97 -59.55 -50.61
N GLU A 69 -5.83 -60.32 -51.70
CA GLU A 69 -6.16 -61.74 -51.76
C GLU A 69 -5.02 -62.61 -52.32
N ARG A 70 -4.67 -63.63 -51.54
CA ARG A 70 -4.27 -65.01 -51.90
C ARG A 70 -3.29 -65.34 -53.05
N ILE A 71 -2.24 -66.07 -52.63
CA ILE A 71 -1.69 -67.35 -53.18
C ILE A 71 -0.59 -67.28 -54.26
N ASN A 72 0.59 -67.81 -53.85
CA ASN A 72 1.67 -68.54 -54.56
C ASN A 72 2.26 -67.91 -55.86
N ASP A 73 3.49 -68.22 -56.30
CA ASP A 73 4.32 -69.42 -56.12
C ASP A 73 5.84 -69.10 -56.28
N LYS A 74 6.69 -70.12 -56.07
CA LYS A 74 8.10 -70.28 -56.50
C LYS A 74 9.22 -69.68 -55.66
N THR A 75 9.78 -70.60 -54.88
CA THR A 75 11.21 -70.69 -54.54
C THR A 75 12.17 -70.33 -55.68
N ALA A 76 13.23 -69.59 -55.34
CA ALA A 76 14.55 -69.70 -55.97
C ALA A 76 15.61 -69.39 -54.90
N ASP A 77 16.70 -70.15 -54.88
CA ASP A 77 17.84 -69.88 -53.99
C ASP A 77 18.53 -68.54 -54.33
N ASN A 78 19.13 -67.89 -53.34
CA ASN A 78 20.51 -67.43 -53.48
C ASN A 78 21.18 -67.06 -52.14
N ALA A 79 22.51 -67.07 -52.20
CA ALA A 79 23.50 -66.89 -51.14
C ALA A 79 23.16 -66.00 -49.93
N ALA A 80 23.55 -66.46 -48.74
CA ALA A 80 23.69 -65.61 -47.56
C ALA A 80 25.02 -64.83 -47.62
N GLU A 81 24.96 -63.55 -47.98
CA GLU A 81 26.10 -62.63 -47.79
C GLU A 81 26.34 -62.40 -46.29
N LYS A 82 27.57 -62.64 -45.85
CA LYS A 82 28.05 -62.16 -44.55
C LYS A 82 28.52 -60.72 -44.74
N PRO A 83 28.15 -59.76 -43.88
CA PRO A 83 28.75 -58.43 -43.92
C PRO A 83 30.25 -58.54 -43.67
N GLU A 84 31.06 -57.84 -44.45
CA GLU A 84 32.51 -57.87 -44.28
C GLU A 84 32.94 -57.28 -42.92
N PRO A 85 34.12 -57.67 -42.39
CA PRO A 85 34.69 -57.07 -41.18
C PRO A 85 34.84 -55.53 -41.26
N ALA A 86 34.92 -54.97 -42.47
CA ALA A 86 35.01 -53.54 -42.72
C ALA A 86 33.76 -52.77 -42.30
N ASP A 87 32.55 -53.25 -42.64
CA ASP A 87 31.29 -52.54 -42.34
C ASP A 87 31.01 -52.50 -40.84
N ILE A 88 31.25 -53.61 -40.13
CA ILE A 88 31.08 -53.66 -38.68
C ILE A 88 32.05 -52.68 -37.98
N ALA A 89 33.25 -52.49 -38.54
CA ALA A 89 34.20 -51.50 -38.05
C ALA A 89 33.78 -50.04 -38.38
N ALA A 90 33.20 -49.79 -39.56
CA ALA A 90 32.67 -48.49 -39.95
C ALA A 90 31.48 -48.07 -39.08
N VAL A 91 30.49 -48.96 -38.90
CA VAL A 91 29.31 -48.72 -38.04
C VAL A 91 29.73 -48.52 -36.57
N ARG A 92 30.72 -49.27 -36.06
CA ARG A 92 31.26 -49.03 -34.72
C ARG A 92 31.90 -47.65 -34.58
N LYS A 93 32.69 -47.19 -35.58
CA LYS A 93 33.27 -45.84 -35.58
C LYS A 93 32.21 -44.74 -35.64
N ASP A 94 31.15 -44.92 -36.42
CA ASP A 94 30.03 -43.96 -36.48
C ASP A 94 29.28 -43.86 -35.15
N ILE A 95 28.98 -45.00 -34.50
CA ILE A 95 28.38 -45.05 -33.17
C ILE A 95 29.30 -44.39 -32.12
N GLU A 96 30.60 -44.67 -32.15
CA GLU A 96 31.59 -44.08 -31.24
C GLU A 96 31.73 -42.56 -31.46
N MET A 97 31.72 -42.10 -32.71
CA MET A 97 31.75 -40.68 -33.05
C MET A 97 30.47 -39.97 -32.60
N LYS A 98 29.30 -40.57 -32.80
CA LYS A 98 28.01 -40.05 -32.33
C LYS A 98 27.91 -40.03 -30.80
N ALA A 99 28.49 -41.01 -30.12
CA ALA A 99 28.61 -41.00 -28.66
C ALA A 99 29.48 -39.82 -28.19
N LYS A 100 30.69 -39.65 -28.74
CA LYS A 100 31.60 -38.54 -28.41
C LYS A 100 31.02 -37.17 -28.75
N MET A 101 30.29 -37.04 -29.87
CA MET A 101 29.56 -35.82 -30.24
C MET A 101 28.45 -35.49 -29.23
N ARG A 102 27.71 -36.50 -28.75
CA ARG A 102 26.67 -36.33 -27.73
C ARG A 102 27.27 -35.98 -26.36
N GLU A 103 28.39 -36.59 -26.01
CA GLU A 103 29.14 -36.33 -24.77
C GLU A 103 29.73 -34.91 -24.77
N ALA A 104 30.43 -34.50 -25.84
CA ALA A 104 30.94 -33.14 -26.01
C ALA A 104 29.82 -32.09 -25.97
N ARG A 105 28.67 -32.38 -26.58
CA ARG A 105 27.48 -31.52 -26.48
C ARG A 105 26.94 -31.46 -25.05
N LEU A 106 26.82 -32.59 -24.34
CA LEU A 106 26.39 -32.61 -22.94
C LEU A 106 27.34 -31.79 -22.04
N VAL A 107 28.65 -31.90 -22.25
CA VAL A 107 29.65 -31.08 -21.52
C VAL A 107 29.50 -29.60 -21.84
N SER A 108 29.24 -29.23 -23.10
CA SER A 108 28.96 -27.83 -23.49
C SER A 108 27.65 -27.30 -22.91
N ASP A 109 26.58 -28.10 -22.95
CA ASP A 109 25.26 -27.76 -22.41
C ASP A 109 25.36 -27.59 -20.88
N ILE A 110 26.05 -28.52 -20.17
CA ILE A 110 26.35 -28.42 -18.73
C ILE A 110 27.21 -27.20 -18.41
N GLY A 111 28.28 -26.92 -19.17
CA GLY A 111 29.11 -25.73 -18.96
C GLY A 111 28.32 -24.43 -19.09
N SER A 112 27.46 -24.33 -20.10
CA SER A 112 26.56 -23.18 -20.29
C SER A 112 25.52 -23.04 -19.17
N LEU A 113 25.06 -24.17 -18.60
CA LEU A 113 24.16 -24.19 -17.45
C LEU A 113 24.88 -23.77 -16.17
N GLU A 114 26.09 -24.28 -15.92
CA GLU A 114 26.93 -23.85 -14.79
C GLU A 114 27.25 -22.36 -14.84
N GLU A 115 27.57 -21.81 -16.01
CA GLU A 115 27.90 -20.40 -16.18
C GLU A 115 26.66 -19.52 -15.94
N ARG A 116 25.52 -19.87 -16.55
CA ARG A 116 24.22 -19.21 -16.28
C ARG A 116 23.79 -19.32 -14.81
N VAL A 117 24.06 -20.47 -14.16
CA VAL A 117 23.83 -20.65 -12.72
C VAL A 117 24.73 -19.70 -11.93
N LYS A 118 26.05 -19.67 -12.18
CA LYS A 118 27.02 -18.77 -11.51
C LYS A 118 26.72 -17.28 -11.73
N GLU A 119 26.09 -16.90 -12.84
CA GLU A 119 25.57 -15.55 -13.04
C GLU A 119 24.30 -15.28 -12.22
N SER A 120 23.32 -16.19 -12.27
CA SER A 120 22.07 -16.07 -11.51
C SER A 120 22.25 -16.15 -9.99
N GLU A 121 23.26 -16.90 -9.52
CA GLU A 121 23.59 -17.09 -8.10
C GLU A 121 23.92 -15.79 -7.36
N LYS A 122 24.11 -14.67 -8.04
CA LYS A 122 24.41 -13.38 -7.42
C LYS A 122 23.18 -12.76 -6.74
N VAL A 123 21.98 -12.97 -7.29
CA VAL A 123 20.71 -12.41 -6.80
C VAL A 123 19.58 -13.44 -6.95
N HIS A 124 19.02 -13.87 -5.83
CA HIS A 124 17.80 -14.68 -5.81
C HIS A 124 16.59 -13.78 -6.03
N ILE A 125 15.59 -14.27 -6.77
CA ILE A 125 14.32 -13.59 -7.01
C ILE A 125 13.19 -14.54 -6.60
N GLU A 126 12.41 -14.13 -5.62
CA GLU A 126 11.18 -14.80 -5.18
C GLU A 126 9.97 -13.89 -5.46
N PHE A 127 8.76 -14.45 -5.41
CA PHE A 127 7.52 -13.66 -5.45
C PHE A 127 6.77 -13.80 -4.14
N HIS A 128 6.71 -12.71 -3.35
CA HIS A 128 5.99 -12.67 -2.08
C HIS A 128 4.74 -11.80 -2.27
N ASP A 129 3.58 -12.29 -1.83
CA ASP A 129 2.26 -11.64 -2.04
C ASP A 129 2.04 -11.09 -3.48
N GLY A 130 2.66 -11.68 -4.50
CA GLY A 130 2.50 -11.29 -5.91
C GLY A 130 3.55 -10.28 -6.45
N ALA A 131 4.42 -9.73 -5.61
CA ALA A 131 5.48 -8.81 -6.02
C ALA A 131 6.88 -9.47 -6.03
N PRO A 132 7.82 -9.02 -6.89
CA PRO A 132 9.18 -9.55 -6.93
C PRO A 132 10.02 -9.06 -5.75
N HIS A 133 10.56 -10.03 -5.01
CA HIS A 133 11.49 -9.86 -3.88
C HIS A 133 12.88 -10.34 -4.29
N PHE A 134 13.85 -9.44 -4.29
CA PHE A 134 15.24 -9.67 -4.67
C PHE A 134 16.10 -9.81 -3.41
N SER A 135 17.01 -10.77 -3.37
CA SER A 135 17.98 -10.91 -2.26
C SER A 135 19.38 -11.36 -2.72
N SER A 136 20.43 -10.82 -2.10
CA SER A 136 21.81 -11.26 -2.34
C SER A 136 22.05 -12.64 -1.73
N LYS A 137 22.97 -13.43 -2.31
CA LYS A 137 23.27 -14.81 -1.86
C LYS A 137 23.73 -14.92 -0.40
N ASP A 138 24.39 -13.90 0.12
CA ASP A 138 24.79 -13.80 1.52
C ASP A 138 23.66 -13.37 2.46
N GLY A 139 22.48 -13.00 1.93
CA GLY A 139 21.35 -12.43 2.66
C GLY A 139 21.61 -11.05 3.25
N ASN A 140 22.68 -10.35 2.86
CA ASN A 140 23.01 -9.03 3.39
C ASN A 140 22.15 -7.91 2.79
N PHE A 141 21.66 -8.06 1.56
CA PHE A 141 20.83 -7.07 0.88
C PHE A 141 19.53 -7.70 0.41
N THR A 142 18.41 -7.02 0.66
CA THR A 142 17.12 -7.31 0.03
C THR A 142 16.50 -6.04 -0.55
N PHE A 143 15.70 -6.21 -1.59
CA PHE A 143 14.90 -5.16 -2.23
C PHE A 143 13.59 -5.79 -2.69
N ALA A 144 12.48 -5.17 -2.30
CA ALA A 144 11.12 -5.56 -2.65
C ALA A 144 10.37 -4.34 -3.18
N VAL A 145 9.67 -4.51 -4.29
CA VAL A 145 8.68 -3.52 -4.74
C VAL A 145 7.35 -3.88 -4.10
N ASN A 146 6.64 -2.90 -3.55
CA ASN A 146 5.24 -3.07 -3.13
C ASN A 146 4.37 -1.96 -3.74
N GLY A 147 3.07 -2.17 -3.80
CA GLY A 147 2.15 -1.20 -4.36
C GLY A 147 0.69 -1.48 -4.02
N ARG A 148 -0.16 -0.48 -4.24
CA ARG A 148 -1.62 -0.63 -4.13
C ARG A 148 -2.37 0.44 -4.87
N ALA A 149 -3.47 0.07 -5.50
CA ALA A 149 -4.49 1.02 -5.92
C ALA A 149 -5.81 0.74 -5.20
N GLN A 150 -6.53 1.81 -4.93
CA GLN A 150 -7.89 1.78 -4.38
C GLN A 150 -8.74 2.72 -5.23
N VAL A 151 -9.67 2.16 -5.99
CA VAL A 151 -10.67 2.92 -6.75
C VAL A 151 -11.97 2.85 -5.96
N GLY A 152 -12.51 4.01 -5.58
CA GLY A 152 -13.69 4.12 -4.73
C GLY A 152 -14.80 4.95 -5.37
N SER A 153 -16.04 4.67 -5.01
CA SER A 153 -17.22 5.46 -5.37
C SER A 153 -18.08 5.76 -4.15
N GLN A 154 -18.92 6.78 -4.30
CA GLN A 154 -19.83 7.29 -3.29
C GLN A 154 -21.12 7.76 -3.97
N TYR A 155 -22.26 7.28 -3.47
CA TYR A 155 -23.59 7.73 -3.88
C TYR A 155 -24.39 8.09 -2.62
N ASN A 156 -24.70 9.38 -2.47
CA ASN A 156 -25.45 9.92 -1.34
C ASN A 156 -26.94 9.81 -1.70
N PHE A 157 -27.64 8.86 -1.07
CA PHE A 157 -29.06 8.57 -1.35
C PHE A 157 -30.03 9.20 -0.35
N ILE A 158 -29.51 9.71 0.77
CA ILE A 158 -30.13 10.77 1.58
C ILE A 158 -29.04 11.84 1.79
N ASN A 159 -29.38 13.11 1.64
CA ASN A 159 -28.42 14.22 1.58
C ASN A 159 -29.06 15.54 2.08
N GLU A 160 -29.92 15.44 3.09
CA GLU A 160 -30.73 16.55 3.58
C GLU A 160 -29.92 17.40 4.56
N VAL A 161 -29.72 18.67 4.21
CA VAL A 161 -28.90 19.66 4.94
C VAL A 161 -29.66 20.98 5.06
N ALA A 162 -29.22 21.87 5.96
CA ALA A 162 -29.80 23.20 6.03
C ALA A 162 -29.50 23.99 4.73
N PRO A 163 -30.51 24.66 4.14
CA PRO A 163 -30.36 25.33 2.85
C PRO A 163 -29.35 26.48 2.92
N PRO A 164 -28.59 26.75 1.84
CA PRO A 164 -27.62 27.82 1.81
C PRO A 164 -28.30 29.20 1.95
N THR A 165 -27.67 30.07 2.75
CA THR A 165 -28.16 31.44 3.02
C THR A 165 -27.26 32.48 2.36
N GLY A 166 -27.86 33.53 1.80
CA GLY A 166 -27.12 34.60 1.13
C GLY A 166 -26.31 34.10 -0.07
N ASN A 167 -25.00 34.40 -0.08
CA ASN A 167 -24.09 34.03 -1.17
C ASN A 167 -23.38 32.68 -0.95
N ASN A 168 -23.81 31.86 0.03
CA ASN A 168 -23.20 30.57 0.31
C ASN A 168 -23.51 29.54 -0.78
N THR A 169 -22.57 28.64 -1.07
CA THR A 169 -22.83 27.44 -1.88
C THR A 169 -23.59 26.40 -1.05
N PRO A 170 -24.30 25.43 -1.68
CA PRO A 170 -24.94 24.32 -0.97
C PRO A 170 -23.99 23.58 -0.03
N ASN A 171 -24.56 23.04 1.05
CA ASN A 171 -23.85 22.23 2.05
C ASN A 171 -23.85 20.72 1.70
N GLU A 172 -24.63 20.32 0.69
CA GLU A 172 -24.80 18.95 0.22
C GLU A 172 -23.48 18.24 -0.11
N TRP A 173 -23.42 16.93 0.13
CA TRP A 173 -22.28 16.11 -0.32
C TRP A 173 -22.38 15.75 -1.80
N ASN A 174 -21.24 15.76 -2.47
CA ASN A 174 -21.07 15.30 -3.84
C ASN A 174 -21.07 13.77 -3.92
N SER A 175 -21.71 13.22 -4.96
CA SER A 175 -21.58 11.81 -5.36
C SER A 175 -20.59 11.68 -6.51
N GLY A 176 -19.96 10.51 -6.69
CA GLY A 176 -19.03 10.26 -7.79
C GLY A 176 -18.08 9.09 -7.56
N ALA A 177 -16.91 9.14 -8.18
CA ALA A 177 -15.84 8.16 -8.04
C ALA A 177 -14.45 8.82 -8.02
N THR A 178 -13.48 8.18 -7.36
CA THR A 178 -12.12 8.72 -7.19
C THR A 178 -11.07 7.62 -7.02
N LEU A 179 -9.82 7.95 -7.35
CA LEU A 179 -8.65 7.12 -7.07
C LEU A 179 -8.19 7.40 -5.63
N ARG A 180 -8.79 6.70 -4.66
CA ARG A 180 -8.59 6.89 -3.21
C ARG A 180 -7.10 6.86 -2.84
N ARG A 181 -6.37 5.84 -3.30
CA ARG A 181 -4.91 5.68 -3.14
C ARG A 181 -4.33 5.10 -4.42
N ALA A 182 -3.13 5.51 -4.77
CA ALA A 182 -2.34 4.93 -5.85
C ALA A 182 -0.88 4.94 -5.43
N ARG A 183 -0.41 3.87 -4.78
CA ARG A 183 0.89 3.82 -4.14
C ARG A 183 1.85 2.88 -4.82
N LEU A 184 3.11 3.32 -4.86
CA LEU A 184 4.26 2.48 -5.16
C LEU A 184 5.29 2.70 -4.04
N GLY A 185 5.89 1.62 -3.58
CA GLY A 185 6.91 1.63 -2.55
C GLY A 185 8.05 0.66 -2.84
N VAL A 186 9.17 0.91 -2.20
CA VAL A 186 10.32 0.01 -2.15
C VAL A 186 10.72 -0.18 -0.69
N GLU A 187 10.98 -1.43 -0.32
CA GLU A 187 11.45 -1.77 1.03
C GLU A 187 12.44 -2.93 0.98
N GLY A 188 13.14 -3.15 2.09
CA GLY A 188 14.12 -4.22 2.20
C GLY A 188 15.03 -4.03 3.38
N THR A 189 16.16 -4.74 3.37
CA THR A 189 17.14 -4.76 4.45
C THR A 189 18.56 -4.65 3.90
N PHE A 190 19.45 -3.92 4.58
CA PHE A 190 20.88 -3.93 4.31
C PHE A 190 21.70 -4.33 5.56
N PHE A 191 22.77 -5.09 5.33
CA PHE A 191 23.59 -5.78 6.33
C PHE A 191 22.79 -6.55 7.39
N LYS A 192 21.62 -7.12 7.02
CA LYS A 192 20.67 -7.88 7.87
C LYS A 192 20.04 -7.16 9.06
N ILE A 193 20.59 -6.01 9.47
CA ILE A 193 20.17 -5.28 10.68
C ILE A 193 19.47 -3.95 10.37
N TRP A 194 19.53 -3.43 9.14
CA TRP A 194 18.91 -2.17 8.77
C TRP A 194 17.74 -2.38 7.80
N ASP A 195 16.49 -2.28 8.25
CA ASP A 195 15.34 -2.19 7.33
C ASP A 195 15.29 -0.78 6.72
N TYR A 196 14.82 -0.64 5.49
CA TYR A 196 14.43 0.63 4.88
C TYR A 196 13.05 0.53 4.23
N LYS A 197 12.31 1.63 4.17
CA LYS A 197 11.09 1.76 3.37
C LYS A 197 10.94 3.17 2.81
N PHE A 198 10.52 3.24 1.56
CA PHE A 198 10.00 4.43 0.90
C PHE A 198 8.65 4.09 0.23
N GLU A 199 7.59 4.87 0.46
CA GLU A 199 6.25 4.67 -0.14
C GLU A 199 5.67 6.01 -0.60
N TYR A 200 5.37 6.14 -1.90
CA TYR A 200 4.80 7.34 -2.53
C TYR A 200 3.34 7.10 -2.95
N ASP A 201 2.44 8.07 -2.74
CA ASP A 201 1.01 8.03 -3.07
C ASP A 201 0.65 9.08 -4.14
N PHE A 202 0.55 8.62 -5.39
CA PHE A 202 0.30 9.44 -6.56
C PHE A 202 -1.08 10.14 -6.55
N SER A 203 -2.04 9.71 -5.73
CA SER A 203 -3.32 10.43 -5.57
C SER A 203 -3.26 11.64 -4.62
N ARG A 204 -2.15 11.85 -3.88
CA ARG A 204 -2.00 12.97 -2.92
C ARG A 204 -1.28 14.20 -3.47
N GLY A 205 -0.87 14.19 -4.75
CA GLY A 205 -0.02 15.21 -5.37
C GLY A 205 -0.68 16.57 -5.63
N ASN A 206 -1.05 17.30 -4.58
CA ASN A 206 -1.58 18.67 -4.68
C ASN A 206 -0.46 19.70 -4.97
N GLY A 207 0.11 19.64 -6.17
CA GLY A 207 1.18 20.52 -6.67
C GLY A 207 2.59 20.24 -6.13
N SER A 208 2.72 19.52 -5.01
CA SER A 208 4.01 19.22 -4.37
C SER A 208 4.39 17.74 -4.46
N VAL A 209 5.66 17.46 -4.78
CA VAL A 209 6.22 16.10 -4.76
C VAL A 209 6.33 15.57 -3.33
N THR A 210 6.67 16.40 -2.34
CA THR A 210 6.82 15.94 -0.95
C THR A 210 5.48 15.52 -0.33
N ALA A 211 4.36 16.11 -0.78
CA ALA A 211 3.01 15.74 -0.33
C ALA A 211 2.58 14.30 -0.73
N GLY A 212 3.29 13.69 -1.68
CA GLY A 212 3.10 12.28 -2.06
C GLY A 212 3.88 11.29 -1.19
N ILE A 213 4.87 11.70 -0.39
CA ILE A 213 5.68 10.78 0.43
C ILE A 213 4.87 10.34 1.65
N THR A 214 4.82 9.03 1.93
CA THR A 214 3.90 8.46 2.95
C THR A 214 4.55 7.52 3.99
N ASP A 215 5.62 6.85 3.63
CA ASP A 215 6.63 6.28 4.53
C ASP A 215 8.00 6.64 3.92
N ALA A 216 8.97 7.07 4.72
CA ALA A 216 10.35 7.31 4.29
C ALA A 216 11.29 7.19 5.49
N PHE A 217 11.67 5.96 5.85
CA PHE A 217 12.45 5.68 7.06
C PHE A 217 13.51 4.60 6.88
N VAL A 218 14.52 4.65 7.75
CA VAL A 218 15.48 3.57 8.01
C VAL A 218 15.29 3.07 9.45
N ARG A 219 15.47 1.78 9.70
CA ARG A 219 15.23 1.14 11.00
C ARG A 219 16.34 0.16 11.36
N LEU A 220 17.01 0.39 12.50
CA LEU A 220 17.95 -0.54 13.10
C LEU A 220 17.22 -1.61 13.92
N ASN A 221 17.37 -2.88 13.54
CA ASN A 221 16.96 -4.06 14.27
C ASN A 221 18.03 -4.43 15.31
N VAL A 222 18.04 -3.71 16.44
CA VAL A 222 19.01 -3.90 17.54
C VAL A 222 18.95 -5.33 18.10
N THR A 223 17.76 -5.92 18.16
CA THR A 223 17.53 -7.36 18.40
C THR A 223 16.31 -7.82 17.59
N LYS A 224 15.93 -9.10 17.66
CA LYS A 224 14.70 -9.59 16.99
C LYS A 224 13.42 -8.87 17.49
N PRO A 225 13.23 -8.61 18.81
CA PRO A 225 12.06 -7.86 19.28
C PRO A 225 12.24 -6.33 19.24
N PHE A 226 13.44 -5.81 19.52
CA PHE A 226 13.68 -4.38 19.71
C PHE A 226 14.31 -3.72 18.49
N SER A 227 13.72 -2.61 18.04
CA SER A 227 14.17 -1.84 16.89
C SER A 227 13.94 -0.34 17.04
N VAL A 228 14.79 0.47 16.40
CA VAL A 228 14.72 1.94 16.38
C VAL A 228 14.62 2.41 14.94
N LYS A 229 13.64 3.28 14.63
CA LYS A 229 13.38 3.87 13.30
C LYS A 229 13.64 5.38 13.31
N VAL A 230 14.17 5.89 12.20
CA VAL A 230 14.37 7.34 11.95
C VAL A 230 13.87 7.68 10.54
N GLY A 231 13.13 8.78 10.42
CA GLY A 231 12.56 9.26 9.16
C GLY A 231 11.08 9.66 9.28
N SER A 232 10.36 9.71 8.16
CA SER A 232 8.91 9.89 8.12
C SER A 232 8.20 8.55 8.28
N PHE A 233 7.31 8.47 9.26
CA PHE A 233 6.53 7.27 9.58
C PHE A 233 5.31 7.63 10.44
N LYS A 234 4.31 6.74 10.48
CA LYS A 234 3.19 6.87 11.43
C LYS A 234 3.62 6.81 12.89
N GLU A 235 3.05 7.70 13.69
CA GLU A 235 3.11 7.66 15.15
C GLU A 235 2.56 6.34 15.73
N PRO A 236 3.10 5.83 16.85
CA PRO A 236 2.57 4.68 17.56
C PRO A 236 1.36 5.08 18.43
N PHE A 237 0.19 5.24 17.82
CA PHE A 237 -1.08 5.55 18.49
C PHE A 237 -2.24 4.90 17.71
N SER A 238 -3.30 4.47 18.43
CA SER A 238 -4.51 3.83 17.92
C SER A 238 -4.36 2.47 17.23
N LEU A 239 -5.31 1.57 17.49
CA LEU A 239 -5.42 0.27 16.84
C LEU A 239 -5.79 0.39 15.35
N GLU A 240 -6.75 1.25 15.01
CA GLU A 240 -7.20 1.43 13.62
C GLU A 240 -6.23 2.29 12.80
N GLU A 241 -5.48 3.20 13.43
CA GLU A 241 -4.39 3.90 12.74
C GLU A 241 -3.15 3.02 12.53
N ALA A 242 -2.77 2.20 13.52
CA ALA A 242 -1.65 1.26 13.39
C ALA A 242 -1.92 0.13 12.37
N ALA A 243 -3.18 -0.16 12.06
CA ALA A 243 -3.56 -1.04 10.97
C ALA A 243 -3.16 -0.46 9.59
N SER A 244 -2.82 -1.34 8.64
CA SER A 244 -2.63 -0.91 7.26
C SER A 244 -3.98 -0.55 6.64
N ASN A 245 -4.05 0.54 5.86
CA ASN A 245 -5.26 0.90 5.11
C ASN A 245 -5.67 -0.14 4.05
N ARG A 246 -4.84 -1.17 3.82
CA ARG A 246 -5.18 -2.38 3.05
C ARG A 246 -6.14 -3.34 3.77
N PHE A 247 -6.20 -3.30 5.10
CA PHE A 247 -6.75 -4.37 5.94
C PHE A 247 -7.87 -3.88 6.89
N LEU A 248 -8.33 -2.63 6.73
CA LEU A 248 -9.47 -2.07 7.45
C LEU A 248 -10.76 -2.85 7.13
N THR A 249 -11.65 -3.00 8.11
CA THR A 249 -12.96 -3.63 7.91
C THR A 249 -13.83 -2.77 7.00
N PHE A 250 -13.94 -1.48 7.30
CA PHE A 250 -14.69 -0.52 6.48
C PHE A 250 -13.77 0.13 5.41
N ILE A 251 -14.33 0.91 4.49
CA ILE A 251 -13.58 1.61 3.42
C ILE A 251 -12.74 2.75 4.01
N GLU A 252 -13.34 3.50 4.93
CA GLU A 252 -12.69 4.53 5.72
C GLU A 252 -12.74 4.21 7.21
N ARG A 253 -11.85 4.89 7.95
CA ARG A 253 -11.76 4.80 9.41
C ARG A 253 -12.91 5.53 10.11
N HIS A 254 -12.99 5.34 11.42
CA HIS A 254 -13.97 6.00 12.27
C HIS A 254 -13.64 7.50 12.45
N MET A 255 -14.67 8.33 12.65
CA MET A 255 -14.59 9.79 12.74
C MET A 255 -13.62 10.24 13.82
N SER A 256 -13.67 9.57 14.97
CA SER A 256 -12.77 9.76 16.10
C SER A 256 -11.30 9.48 15.73
N VAL A 257 -11.01 8.37 15.04
CA VAL A 257 -9.65 8.00 14.60
C VAL A 257 -9.14 8.95 13.51
N ASN A 258 -10.00 9.32 12.54
CA ASN A 258 -9.66 10.31 11.52
C ASN A 258 -9.31 11.65 12.18
N SER A 259 -10.21 12.19 13.03
CA SER A 259 -10.07 13.51 13.64
C SER A 259 -8.87 13.61 14.60
N PHE A 260 -8.71 12.64 15.51
CA PHE A 260 -7.71 12.72 16.58
C PHE A 260 -6.38 12.01 16.25
N VAL A 261 -6.31 11.22 15.17
CA VAL A 261 -5.12 10.42 14.82
C VAL A 261 -4.66 10.64 13.38
N ASP A 262 -5.35 10.15 12.34
CA ASP A 262 -4.89 10.24 10.93
C ASP A 262 -4.66 11.71 10.49
N ASN A 263 -5.58 12.60 10.89
CA ASN A 263 -5.52 14.02 10.53
C ASN A 263 -4.28 14.74 11.13
N PRO A 264 -3.99 14.65 12.46
CA PRO A 264 -2.73 15.09 13.04
C PRO A 264 -1.48 14.36 12.52
N ASN A 265 -1.53 13.03 12.33
CA ASN A 265 -0.41 12.14 12.02
C ASN A 265 0.06 12.20 10.55
N THR A 266 -0.20 13.29 9.82
CA THR A 266 0.12 13.39 8.39
C THR A 266 1.64 13.56 8.17
N TYR A 267 2.35 12.44 8.10
CA TYR A 267 3.73 12.28 7.60
C TYR A 267 4.85 12.97 8.40
N LYS A 268 4.61 13.16 9.71
CA LYS A 268 5.60 13.61 10.70
C LYS A 268 6.93 12.87 10.59
N THR A 269 8.03 13.59 10.81
CA THR A 269 9.39 13.05 10.73
C THR A 269 10.03 13.02 12.12
N GLY A 270 10.77 11.96 12.46
CA GLY A 270 11.41 11.88 13.77
C GLY A 270 12.14 10.57 14.05
N ILE A 271 12.23 10.22 15.32
CA ILE A 271 12.82 8.98 15.85
C ILE A 271 11.77 8.20 16.66
N GLY A 272 11.79 6.88 16.57
CA GLY A 272 10.89 6.05 17.37
C GLY A 272 11.46 4.67 17.66
N ALA A 273 11.10 4.12 18.81
CA ALA A 273 11.48 2.79 19.24
C ALA A 273 10.25 1.86 19.25
N ASN A 274 10.47 0.60 18.89
CA ASN A 274 9.44 -0.43 18.86
C ASN A 274 10.01 -1.73 19.46
N TYR A 275 9.31 -2.28 20.45
CA TYR A 275 9.55 -3.61 21.00
C TYR A 275 8.34 -4.48 20.69
N ALA A 276 8.51 -5.63 20.05
CA ALA A 276 7.40 -6.50 19.68
C ALA A 276 7.70 -8.00 19.87
N VAL A 277 6.82 -8.68 20.61
CA VAL A 277 6.77 -10.14 20.79
C VAL A 277 5.32 -10.62 20.64
N PRO A 278 5.03 -11.90 20.34
CA PRO A 278 3.67 -12.34 19.97
C PRO A 278 2.53 -11.98 20.93
N ARG A 279 2.81 -11.76 22.23
CA ARG A 279 1.83 -11.31 23.24
C ARG A 279 1.86 -9.81 23.57
N PHE A 280 2.93 -9.07 23.25
CA PHE A 280 3.08 -7.66 23.69
C PHE A 280 3.85 -6.81 22.66
N GLN A 281 3.36 -5.60 22.43
CA GLN A 281 3.95 -4.60 21.57
C GLN A 281 3.99 -3.24 22.29
N PHE A 282 5.17 -2.64 22.35
CA PHE A 282 5.38 -1.27 22.81
C PHE A 282 5.93 -0.44 21.65
N GLY A 283 5.46 0.80 21.53
CA GLY A 283 5.98 1.78 20.60
C GLY A 283 6.03 3.15 21.26
N VAL A 284 7.11 3.89 21.02
CA VAL A 284 7.25 5.30 21.40
C VAL A 284 7.91 6.05 20.25
N ALA A 285 7.53 7.29 20.03
CA ALA A 285 8.15 8.16 19.06
C ALA A 285 8.26 9.61 19.58
N PHE A 286 9.30 10.29 19.11
CA PHE A 286 9.44 11.73 19.16
C PHE A 286 9.50 12.23 17.72
N GLN A 287 8.53 13.05 17.32
CA GLN A 287 8.36 13.46 15.92
C GLN A 287 8.01 14.95 15.82
N THR A 288 8.32 15.57 14.68
CA THR A 288 7.90 16.93 14.37
C THR A 288 6.97 16.96 13.16
N GLU A 289 6.17 18.02 13.06
CA GLU A 289 5.71 18.47 11.74
C GLU A 289 6.96 18.64 10.83
N PRO A 290 6.95 18.13 9.58
CA PRO A 290 8.07 18.31 8.67
C PRO A 290 8.18 19.79 8.25
N VAL A 291 9.31 20.20 7.66
CA VAL A 291 9.47 21.55 7.09
C VAL A 291 9.24 21.50 5.57
N GLY A 292 8.27 22.28 5.09
CA GLY A 292 7.89 22.35 3.67
C GLY A 292 8.54 23.53 2.92
N PRO A 293 8.54 23.49 1.58
CA PRO A 293 8.96 24.63 0.75
C PRO A 293 7.93 25.78 0.81
N TRP A 294 8.34 26.98 0.39
CA TRP A 294 7.59 28.25 0.50
C TRP A 294 6.24 28.31 -0.25
N SER A 295 5.83 27.21 -0.89
CA SER A 295 4.43 26.91 -1.22
C SER A 295 4.19 25.39 -1.25
N SER A 296 2.94 24.97 -0.97
CA SER A 296 2.39 23.60 -1.13
C SER A 296 2.93 22.44 -0.27
N ALA A 297 2.12 22.01 0.71
CA ALA A 297 1.91 20.61 1.13
C ALA A 297 0.95 20.52 2.36
N SER A 298 -0.37 20.64 2.22
CA SER A 298 -1.28 20.65 3.39
C SER A 298 -1.26 19.35 4.22
N THR A 299 -0.88 19.46 5.50
CA THR A 299 -1.39 18.52 6.51
C THR A 299 -2.85 18.90 6.77
N SER A 300 -3.67 17.93 7.16
CA SER A 300 -5.12 18.18 7.20
C SER A 300 -5.53 19.13 8.34
N VAL A 301 -4.79 19.13 9.46
CA VAL A 301 -5.00 20.04 10.61
C VAL A 301 -4.36 21.43 10.45
N ASN A 302 -3.53 21.64 9.41
CA ASN A 302 -2.88 22.93 9.10
C ASN A 302 -3.12 23.31 7.63
N ASN A 303 -4.16 24.11 7.38
CA ASN A 303 -4.53 24.51 6.03
C ASN A 303 -3.50 25.46 5.37
N ALA A 304 -2.56 26.06 6.12
CA ALA A 304 -1.51 26.89 5.54
C ALA A 304 -0.49 26.06 4.71
N GLY A 305 -0.53 24.74 4.81
CA GLY A 305 0.49 23.86 4.25
C GLY A 305 1.44 23.37 5.33
N ASN A 306 2.38 22.52 4.93
CA ASN A 306 3.56 22.16 5.69
C ASN A 306 4.58 23.32 5.78
N GLN A 307 4.13 24.56 5.61
CA GLN A 307 4.87 25.71 6.13
C GLN A 307 5.02 25.50 7.64
N SER A 308 6.14 25.94 8.23
CA SER A 308 6.00 26.36 9.62
C SER A 308 4.95 27.47 9.67
N ARG A 309 4.11 27.53 10.70
CA ARG A 309 2.92 28.40 10.72
C ARG A 309 3.26 29.91 10.65
N ASN A 310 4.56 30.24 10.69
CA ASN A 310 5.19 31.55 10.63
C ASN A 310 5.21 32.21 9.25
N ASN A 311 5.07 31.45 8.15
CA ASN A 311 5.37 31.93 6.78
C ASN A 311 6.79 32.57 6.66
N GLY A 312 7.76 32.06 7.42
CA GLY A 312 9.05 32.70 7.70
C GLY A 312 10.04 31.77 8.43
N SER A 313 10.76 32.28 9.44
CA SER A 313 11.73 31.52 10.25
C SER A 313 11.21 31.20 11.66
N GLY A 314 11.63 30.06 12.22
CA GLY A 314 11.18 29.56 13.53
C GLY A 314 10.80 28.07 13.51
N ASP A 315 10.62 27.50 14.70
CA ASP A 315 10.48 26.05 14.91
C ASP A 315 9.14 25.47 14.40
N THR A 316 9.03 24.14 14.34
CA THR A 316 7.78 23.42 14.04
C THR A 316 7.15 22.82 15.29
N SER A 317 5.88 22.37 15.20
CA SER A 317 5.26 21.59 16.27
C SER A 317 5.99 20.26 16.45
N TRP A 318 6.12 19.81 17.70
CA TRP A 318 6.75 18.53 18.04
C TRP A 318 5.85 17.71 18.99
N GLU A 319 6.05 16.40 19.02
CA GLU A 319 5.31 15.50 19.91
C GLU A 319 6.20 14.45 20.57
N GLY A 320 5.79 14.01 21.75
CA GLY A 320 6.22 12.77 22.39
C GLY A 320 5.02 11.86 22.61
N ILE A 321 5.00 10.68 21.98
CA ILE A 321 3.80 9.85 21.86
C ILE A 321 4.14 8.36 21.91
N GLY A 322 3.27 7.55 22.53
CA GLY A 322 3.48 6.11 22.68
C GLY A 322 2.21 5.29 22.86
N ARG A 323 2.35 3.99 22.61
CA ARG A 323 1.30 2.97 22.72
C ARG A 323 1.87 1.67 23.27
N ILE A 324 1.16 1.11 24.25
CA ILE A 324 1.38 -0.24 24.78
C ILE A 324 0.16 -1.05 24.41
N SER A 325 0.35 -2.15 23.69
CA SER A 325 -0.71 -3.07 23.31
C SER A 325 -0.28 -4.52 23.50
N GLY A 326 -1.23 -5.45 23.60
CA GLY A 326 -0.92 -6.85 23.83
C GLY A 326 -2.14 -7.76 23.78
N ARG A 327 -1.89 -9.07 23.82
CA ARG A 327 -2.89 -10.14 23.76
C ARG A 327 -2.89 -10.94 25.07
N PRO A 328 -3.46 -10.40 26.17
CA PRO A 328 -3.45 -11.06 27.49
C PRO A 328 -4.16 -12.41 27.50
N TRP A 329 -5.28 -12.56 26.78
CA TRP A 329 -5.85 -13.87 26.44
C TRP A 329 -5.54 -14.18 24.98
N MET A 330 -4.99 -15.37 24.74
CA MET A 330 -4.65 -15.90 23.43
C MET A 330 -4.53 -17.42 23.52
N GLU A 331 -5.40 -18.14 22.81
CA GLU A 331 -5.25 -19.59 22.55
C GLU A 331 -4.33 -19.80 21.34
N ASP A 332 -4.61 -19.09 20.24
CA ASP A 332 -3.88 -19.16 18.97
C ASP A 332 -4.01 -17.84 18.18
N GLU A 333 -3.44 -17.76 16.97
CA GLU A 333 -3.48 -16.56 16.12
C GLU A 333 -4.88 -16.21 15.58
N THR A 334 -5.89 -17.08 15.77
CA THR A 334 -7.31 -16.87 15.43
C THR A 334 -8.21 -16.67 16.66
N LYS A 335 -7.66 -16.80 17.87
CA LYS A 335 -8.40 -16.70 19.14
C LYS A 335 -7.61 -15.89 20.15
N PHE A 336 -7.89 -14.59 20.21
CA PHE A 336 -7.24 -13.68 21.13
C PHE A 336 -8.12 -12.49 21.52
N LEU A 337 -7.86 -11.94 22.71
CA LEU A 337 -8.31 -10.63 23.14
C LEU A 337 -7.09 -9.73 23.16
N HIS A 338 -7.05 -8.79 22.23
CA HIS A 338 -6.11 -7.69 22.22
C HIS A 338 -6.66 -6.54 23.09
N VAL A 339 -5.79 -5.92 23.87
CA VAL A 339 -6.05 -4.66 24.59
C VAL A 339 -4.86 -3.73 24.44
N GLY A 340 -5.08 -2.43 24.54
CA GLY A 340 -4.01 -1.45 24.53
C GLY A 340 -4.43 -0.09 25.07
N ILE A 341 -3.40 0.73 25.29
CA ILE A 341 -3.52 2.14 25.66
C ILE A 341 -2.51 2.95 24.85
N SER A 342 -2.91 4.14 24.44
CA SER A 342 -2.07 5.12 23.75
C SER A 342 -2.12 6.46 24.48
N ALA A 343 -0.99 7.17 24.55
CA ALA A 343 -0.89 8.49 25.15
C ALA A 343 0.19 9.33 24.46
N GLY A 344 -0.02 10.64 24.32
CA GLY A 344 1.01 11.54 23.80
C GLY A 344 0.70 13.02 23.99
N HIS A 345 1.76 13.82 24.04
CA HIS A 345 1.72 15.28 24.09
C HIS A 345 2.16 15.84 22.74
N THR A 346 1.51 16.90 22.26
CA THR A 346 1.95 17.65 21.07
C THR A 346 1.97 19.15 21.36
N ASP A 347 3.15 19.75 21.36
CA ASP A 347 3.34 21.20 21.43
C ASP A 347 2.91 21.86 20.12
N VAL A 348 2.06 22.88 20.21
CA VAL A 348 1.47 23.60 19.09
C VAL A 348 2.09 24.98 18.98
N ASN A 349 3.06 25.12 18.08
CA ASN A 349 3.62 26.43 17.75
C ASN A 349 2.56 27.29 17.01
N THR A 350 1.70 28.01 17.77
CA THR A 350 0.80 29.02 17.20
C THR A 350 1.60 30.26 16.80
N GLN A 351 1.36 30.74 15.59
CA GLN A 351 2.16 31.79 14.95
C GLN A 351 1.40 33.09 14.68
N TYR A 352 2.12 34.19 14.89
CA TYR A 352 1.64 35.56 14.75
C TYR A 352 2.58 36.35 13.84
N THR A 353 2.06 37.38 13.17
CA THR A 353 2.85 38.35 12.40
C THR A 353 3.78 39.13 13.33
N ALA A 354 4.77 39.83 12.75
CA ALA A 354 5.62 40.76 13.50
C ALA A 354 4.83 41.92 14.15
N ALA A 355 3.63 42.24 13.64
CA ALA A 355 2.71 43.22 14.22
C ALA A 355 1.82 42.64 15.34
N GLY A 356 1.83 41.30 15.53
CA GLY A 356 1.04 40.61 16.55
C GLY A 356 -0.31 40.09 16.07
N ASP A 357 -0.63 40.15 14.78
CA ASP A 357 -1.84 39.52 14.24
C ASP A 357 -1.70 38.01 14.16
N ILE A 358 -2.77 37.23 14.31
CA ILE A 358 -2.73 35.83 13.86
C ILE A 358 -2.54 35.83 12.34
N ALA A 359 -1.58 35.05 11.84
CA ALA A 359 -1.07 35.13 10.47
C ALA A 359 -2.10 34.67 9.42
N ALA A 360 -3.09 35.52 9.12
CA ALA A 360 -4.30 35.18 8.40
C ALA A 360 -4.06 34.71 6.95
N THR A 361 -4.06 33.40 6.77
CA THR A 361 -4.41 32.72 5.51
C THR A 361 -5.78 32.07 5.71
N PRO A 362 -6.90 32.78 5.47
CA PRO A 362 -8.23 32.23 5.70
C PRO A 362 -8.48 31.01 4.83
N SER A 363 -8.80 29.88 5.45
CA SER A 363 -9.32 28.73 4.74
C SER A 363 -10.84 28.78 4.75
N ALA A 364 -11.48 28.34 3.65
CA ALA A 364 -12.93 28.14 3.59
C ALA A 364 -13.43 27.00 4.53
N GLN A 365 -12.53 26.45 5.34
CA GLN A 365 -12.68 25.29 6.23
C GLN A 365 -12.13 25.60 7.64
N GLY A 366 -12.01 26.87 8.04
CA GLY A 366 -11.81 27.31 9.43
C GLY A 366 -10.41 27.12 10.03
N GLY A 367 -9.64 26.10 9.65
CA GLY A 367 -8.27 25.85 10.13
C GLY A 367 -7.19 26.72 9.46
N GLY A 368 -7.46 28.01 9.28
CA GLY A 368 -6.63 28.94 8.51
C GLY A 368 -5.85 29.94 9.37
N GLY A 369 -4.58 30.16 8.99
CA GLY A 369 -3.69 31.18 9.57
C GLY A 369 -3.16 30.89 10.98
N GLY A 370 -1.86 30.64 11.11
CA GLY A 370 -1.12 30.63 12.38
C GLY A 370 -1.43 29.50 13.38
N GLY A 371 -2.63 28.93 13.40
CA GLY A 371 -3.07 27.91 14.37
C GLY A 371 -3.46 26.56 13.76
N MET A 372 -4.42 25.86 14.37
CA MET A 372 -4.90 24.53 13.94
C MET A 372 -6.38 24.30 14.30
N ALA A 373 -7.00 23.28 13.71
CA ALA A 373 -8.39 22.89 13.97
C ALA A 373 -8.57 21.36 13.97
N PHE A 374 -9.59 20.87 14.68
CA PHE A 374 -10.09 19.49 14.58
C PHE A 374 -11.41 19.46 13.82
N PHE A 375 -11.64 18.41 13.04
CA PHE A 375 -12.81 18.28 12.17
C PHE A 375 -13.07 16.82 11.85
N ALA A 376 -14.32 16.52 11.48
CA ALA A 376 -14.74 15.18 11.09
C ALA A 376 -15.74 15.20 9.92
N PHE A 377 -15.70 14.12 9.16
CA PHE A 377 -16.62 13.75 8.09
C PHE A 377 -16.92 12.24 8.27
N PRO A 378 -18.15 11.76 7.98
CA PRO A 378 -18.61 10.43 8.40
C PRO A 378 -18.13 9.28 7.50
N GLY A 379 -16.82 9.14 7.31
CA GLY A 379 -16.22 7.99 6.61
C GLY A 379 -16.41 7.99 5.08
N THR A 380 -16.63 9.15 4.49
CA THR A 380 -16.69 9.37 3.04
C THR A 380 -15.30 9.69 2.45
N ASN A 381 -15.13 9.55 1.13
CA ASN A 381 -13.83 9.86 0.49
C ASN A 381 -13.91 10.49 -0.91
N VAL A 382 -15.03 10.37 -1.64
CA VAL A 382 -15.21 11.17 -2.87
C VAL A 382 -15.51 12.61 -2.46
N ASP A 383 -16.43 12.78 -1.52
CA ASP A 383 -16.57 14.01 -0.75
C ASP A 383 -15.92 13.84 0.64
N ARG A 384 -15.25 14.88 1.12
CA ARG A 384 -14.65 14.99 2.47
C ARG A 384 -15.00 16.32 3.13
N THR A 385 -16.18 16.85 2.86
CA THR A 385 -16.66 18.08 3.47
C THR A 385 -16.72 17.92 4.98
N ASN A 386 -16.00 18.80 5.69
CA ASN A 386 -15.92 18.81 7.15
C ASN A 386 -17.28 19.16 7.76
N MET A 387 -18.08 18.12 8.01
CA MET A 387 -19.41 18.18 8.63
C MET A 387 -19.32 18.79 10.04
N LEU A 388 -18.32 18.36 10.81
CA LEU A 388 -17.96 18.92 12.12
C LEU A 388 -16.60 19.61 12.04
N ASN A 389 -16.42 20.72 12.75
CA ASN A 389 -15.20 21.53 12.68
C ASN A 389 -15.10 22.52 13.86
N THR A 390 -14.04 22.45 14.67
CA THR A 390 -13.81 23.37 15.81
C THR A 390 -13.60 24.82 15.39
N GLY A 391 -13.17 25.05 14.14
CA GLY A 391 -12.49 26.27 13.74
C GLY A 391 -11.09 26.38 14.31
N ASN A 392 -10.39 27.46 13.97
CA ASN A 392 -9.06 27.72 14.48
C ASN A 392 -9.10 27.83 16.02
N LEU A 393 -8.33 26.98 16.68
CA LEU A 393 -8.15 26.97 18.13
C LEU A 393 -7.25 28.12 18.63
N SER A 394 -6.73 28.93 17.71
CA SER A 394 -6.09 30.21 18.00
C SER A 394 -6.86 31.35 17.31
N VAL A 395 -7.37 32.31 18.11
CA VAL A 395 -8.15 33.48 17.67
C VAL A 395 -7.78 34.71 18.50
N GLY A 396 -7.93 35.91 17.92
CA GLY A 396 -7.58 37.18 18.56
C GLY A 396 -6.08 37.51 18.45
N ASN A 397 -5.75 38.79 18.42
CA ASN A 397 -4.36 39.25 18.25
C ASN A 397 -3.52 39.01 19.51
N ARG A 398 -2.19 39.00 19.36
CA ARG A 398 -1.24 38.90 20.47
C ARG A 398 -1.48 40.08 21.42
N ASN A 399 -1.89 39.75 22.66
CA ASN A 399 -2.31 40.67 23.73
C ASN A 399 -3.75 41.24 23.64
N ASP A 400 -4.62 40.75 22.76
CA ASP A 400 -6.08 40.97 22.88
C ASP A 400 -6.59 40.24 24.13
N PRO A 401 -7.33 40.89 25.05
CA PRO A 401 -7.85 40.25 26.27
C PRO A 401 -8.87 39.14 26.01
N ASN A 402 -9.44 39.06 24.80
CA ASN A 402 -10.31 37.97 24.34
C ASN A 402 -9.56 36.96 23.46
N ALA A 403 -8.23 37.09 23.32
CA ALA A 403 -7.44 36.12 22.60
C ALA A 403 -7.49 34.75 23.28
N ARG A 404 -7.54 33.73 22.44
CA ARG A 404 -7.45 32.32 22.83
C ARG A 404 -6.40 31.69 21.92
N ARG A 405 -5.51 30.88 22.48
CA ARG A 405 -4.34 30.36 21.79
C ARG A 405 -4.10 28.93 22.25
N ILE A 406 -4.13 27.98 21.33
CA ILE A 406 -3.66 26.62 21.62
C ILE A 406 -2.13 26.62 21.69
N ASP A 407 -1.60 26.10 22.80
CA ASP A 407 -0.18 25.92 23.08
C ASP A 407 0.22 24.44 23.02
N SER A 408 -0.68 23.52 23.39
CA SER A 408 -0.48 22.09 23.20
C SER A 408 -1.80 21.31 23.19
N TYR A 409 -1.75 20.03 22.82
CA TYR A 409 -2.85 19.09 23.06
C TYR A 409 -2.32 17.73 23.54
N ASP A 410 -3.04 17.13 24.49
CA ASP A 410 -2.78 15.78 24.99
C ASP A 410 -3.77 14.80 24.39
N ARG A 411 -3.27 13.70 23.82
CA ARG A 411 -4.09 12.64 23.23
C ARG A 411 -4.03 11.38 24.08
N TYR A 412 -5.19 10.78 24.32
CA TYR A 412 -5.34 9.52 25.05
C TYR A 412 -6.24 8.57 24.26
N GLY A 413 -5.88 7.30 24.22
CA GLY A 413 -6.66 6.24 23.58
C GLY A 413 -6.68 4.96 24.41
N ALA A 414 -7.84 4.31 24.45
CA ALA A 414 -8.02 2.98 25.04
C ALA A 414 -8.73 2.09 24.02
N GLU A 415 -8.15 0.92 23.75
CA GLU A 415 -8.47 0.08 22.60
C GLU A 415 -8.66 -1.40 23.03
N GLY A 416 -9.64 -2.06 22.43
CA GLY A 416 -9.97 -3.46 22.71
C GLY A 416 -10.44 -4.19 21.45
N TRP A 417 -9.94 -5.41 21.25
CA TRP A 417 -10.24 -6.18 20.04
C TRP A 417 -10.23 -7.68 20.31
N LEU A 418 -11.42 -8.28 20.28
CA LEU A 418 -11.61 -9.72 20.39
C LEU A 418 -11.68 -10.35 18.99
N VAL A 419 -10.99 -11.47 18.82
CA VAL A 419 -11.12 -12.38 17.67
C VAL A 419 -11.36 -13.78 18.22
N HIS A 420 -12.36 -14.48 17.69
CA HIS A 420 -12.68 -15.86 18.03
C HIS A 420 -13.10 -16.61 16.75
N GLY A 421 -12.10 -17.02 15.97
CA GLY A 421 -12.28 -17.58 14.63
C GLY A 421 -12.97 -16.56 13.70
N PRO A 422 -14.11 -16.90 13.09
CA PRO A 422 -14.80 -15.99 12.18
C PRO A 422 -15.43 -14.77 12.84
N PHE A 423 -15.75 -14.81 14.13
CA PHE A 423 -16.29 -13.67 14.84
C PHE A 423 -15.17 -12.75 15.34
N SER A 424 -15.37 -11.43 15.20
CA SER A 424 -14.51 -10.44 15.83
C SER A 424 -15.28 -9.17 16.18
N VAL A 425 -14.97 -8.60 17.34
CA VAL A 425 -15.49 -7.30 17.79
C VAL A 425 -14.34 -6.39 18.22
N GLN A 426 -14.31 -5.17 17.70
CA GLN A 426 -13.28 -4.16 17.94
C GLN A 426 -13.95 -2.86 18.41
N GLY A 427 -13.31 -2.15 19.35
CA GLY A 427 -13.72 -0.82 19.75
C GLY A 427 -12.58 -0.02 20.36
N GLU A 428 -12.75 1.29 20.37
CA GLU A 428 -11.73 2.23 20.82
C GLU A 428 -12.40 3.52 21.32
N TYR A 429 -11.88 4.05 22.43
CA TYR A 429 -12.27 5.35 22.99
C TYR A 429 -11.07 6.30 22.93
N LEU A 430 -11.29 7.49 22.40
CA LEU A 430 -10.29 8.54 22.20
C LEU A 430 -10.71 9.84 22.90
N ARG A 431 -9.73 10.51 23.52
CA ARG A 431 -9.89 11.84 24.12
C ARG A 431 -8.72 12.73 23.70
N THR A 432 -8.99 14.00 23.45
CA THR A 432 -7.96 15.03 23.18
C THR A 432 -8.22 16.24 24.07
N ASN A 433 -7.34 16.53 25.02
CA ASN A 433 -7.37 17.77 25.81
C ASN A 433 -6.75 18.91 24.98
N ILE A 434 -7.26 20.14 25.14
CA ILE A 434 -6.74 21.34 24.50
C ILE A 434 -6.20 22.28 25.58
N ASN A 435 -4.92 22.66 25.46
CA ASN A 435 -4.20 23.44 26.46
C ASN A 435 -3.74 24.79 25.86
N GLY A 436 -3.81 25.86 26.64
CA GLY A 436 -3.22 27.16 26.30
C GLY A 436 -4.00 28.35 26.84
N LEU A 437 -3.71 29.55 26.32
CA LEU A 437 -4.42 30.78 26.70
C LEU A 437 -5.90 30.70 26.31
N GLY A 438 -6.81 31.04 27.23
CA GLY A 438 -8.26 31.04 26.97
C GLY A 438 -8.87 29.64 26.87
N TYR A 439 -8.19 28.63 27.41
CA TYR A 439 -8.69 27.26 27.61
C TYR A 439 -8.65 26.89 29.11
N ASP A 440 -9.71 26.25 29.58
CA ASP A 440 -9.87 25.72 30.94
C ASP A 440 -10.48 24.30 30.87
N ASN A 441 -9.59 23.31 30.72
CA ASN A 441 -9.94 21.88 30.64
C ASN A 441 -10.87 21.51 29.46
N GLU A 442 -10.86 22.27 28.36
CA GLU A 442 -11.47 21.83 27.11
C GLU A 442 -10.91 20.48 26.65
N HIS A 443 -11.81 19.62 26.22
CA HIS A 443 -11.47 18.32 25.68
C HIS A 443 -12.52 17.81 24.71
N PHE A 444 -12.05 17.19 23.63
CA PHE A 444 -12.87 16.49 22.65
C PHE A 444 -12.85 15.00 22.94
N THR A 445 -13.92 14.31 22.60
CA THR A 445 -14.06 12.86 22.81
C THR A 445 -14.68 12.20 21.60
N GLY A 446 -14.38 10.92 21.41
CA GLY A 446 -15.02 10.12 20.38
C GLY A 446 -14.68 8.65 20.56
N TYR A 447 -15.55 7.78 20.07
CA TYR A 447 -15.37 6.34 20.20
C TYR A 447 -16.07 5.61 19.07
N TYR A 448 -15.64 4.39 18.80
CA TYR A 448 -16.33 3.49 17.90
C TYR A 448 -16.38 2.07 18.46
N GLY A 449 -17.32 1.29 17.92
CA GLY A 449 -17.38 -0.14 18.14
C GLY A 449 -17.98 -0.83 16.91
N PHE A 450 -17.36 -1.91 16.43
CA PHE A 450 -17.91 -2.73 15.36
C PHE A 450 -17.74 -4.21 15.62
N ALA A 451 -18.72 -4.99 15.16
CA ALA A 451 -18.64 -6.44 15.04
C ALA A 451 -18.49 -6.84 13.57
N SER A 452 -17.78 -7.94 13.33
CA SER A 452 -17.54 -8.52 12.01
C SER A 452 -17.59 -10.04 12.07
N TYR A 453 -18.06 -10.67 10.99
CA TYR A 453 -18.16 -12.12 10.87
C TYR A 453 -17.78 -12.61 9.47
N PHE A 454 -16.82 -13.54 9.39
CA PHE A 454 -16.50 -14.24 8.13
C PHE A 454 -17.48 -15.39 7.87
N LEU A 455 -18.37 -15.21 6.90
CA LEU A 455 -19.37 -16.20 6.47
C LEU A 455 -18.72 -17.50 5.96
N THR A 456 -17.52 -17.39 5.39
CA THR A 456 -16.68 -18.49 4.87
C THR A 456 -15.70 -19.06 5.92
N GLY A 457 -15.70 -18.51 7.12
CA GLY A 457 -15.01 -19.09 8.29
C GLY A 457 -13.54 -18.72 8.47
N GLU A 458 -12.95 -17.83 7.64
CA GLU A 458 -11.65 -17.20 7.90
C GLU A 458 -11.61 -16.52 9.27
N SER A 459 -10.41 -16.18 9.74
CA SER A 459 -10.21 -15.34 10.93
C SER A 459 -9.65 -13.99 10.52
N LYS A 460 -9.88 -12.96 11.36
CA LYS A 460 -9.01 -11.78 11.35
C LYS A 460 -7.56 -12.21 11.62
N ALA A 461 -6.60 -11.52 10.98
CA ALA A 461 -5.17 -11.76 11.14
C ALA A 461 -4.49 -10.61 11.90
N TYR A 462 -3.46 -10.91 12.69
CA TYR A 462 -2.72 -9.97 13.53
C TYR A 462 -1.34 -9.64 12.95
N HIS A 463 -0.86 -8.41 13.14
CA HIS A 463 0.50 -7.98 12.78
C HIS A 463 1.26 -7.57 14.05
N VAL A 464 2.02 -8.51 14.62
CA VAL A 464 2.68 -8.38 15.93
C VAL A 464 3.49 -7.09 16.08
N ARG A 465 4.23 -6.67 15.05
CA ARG A 465 5.09 -5.46 15.10
C ARG A 465 4.31 -4.14 15.19
N ASN A 466 3.07 -4.12 14.71
CA ASN A 466 2.16 -2.97 14.78
C ASN A 466 1.13 -3.11 15.91
N GLY A 467 0.95 -4.30 16.47
CA GLY A 467 -0.16 -4.60 17.37
C GLY A 467 -1.53 -4.34 16.73
N ALA A 468 -1.74 -4.69 15.46
CA ALA A 468 -2.92 -4.28 14.68
C ALA A 468 -3.32 -5.29 13.59
N ALA A 469 -4.40 -5.01 12.84
CA ALA A 469 -4.93 -5.87 11.80
C ALA A 469 -3.99 -6.07 10.59
N ASN A 470 -4.02 -7.28 10.02
CA ASN A 470 -3.12 -7.78 8.98
C ASN A 470 -3.89 -8.39 7.79
N ARG A 471 -3.19 -8.80 6.72
CA ARG A 471 -3.76 -9.37 5.50
C ARG A 471 -4.63 -10.60 5.79
N ILE A 472 -5.87 -10.57 5.32
CA ILE A 472 -6.74 -11.75 5.25
C ILE A 472 -6.30 -12.62 4.08
N LYS A 473 -6.03 -13.90 4.34
CA LYS A 473 -5.76 -14.91 3.30
C LYS A 473 -6.95 -15.87 3.24
N PRO A 474 -7.75 -15.89 2.14
CA PRO A 474 -8.89 -16.81 2.01
C PRO A 474 -8.46 -18.28 2.16
N LYS A 475 -9.32 -19.11 2.76
CA LYS A 475 -9.12 -20.57 2.84
C LYS A 475 -9.18 -21.22 1.46
N GLN A 476 -10.01 -20.67 0.57
CA GLN A 476 -10.04 -21.00 -0.85
C GLN A 476 -10.16 -19.70 -1.65
N ASN A 477 -9.17 -19.43 -2.50
CA ASN A 477 -9.23 -18.32 -3.46
C ASN A 477 -10.39 -18.51 -4.44
N PHE A 478 -10.91 -17.41 -4.97
CA PHE A 478 -12.01 -17.41 -5.93
C PHE A 478 -11.65 -18.11 -7.25
N GLN A 479 -12.54 -18.98 -7.73
CA GLN A 479 -12.36 -19.76 -8.96
C GLN A 479 -13.64 -19.71 -9.80
N TRP A 480 -13.59 -19.05 -10.97
CA TRP A 480 -14.73 -18.95 -11.91
C TRP A 480 -15.40 -20.29 -12.25
N ASN A 481 -14.61 -21.36 -12.34
CA ASN A 481 -15.04 -22.72 -12.70
C ASN A 481 -14.72 -23.74 -11.58
N GLY A 482 -14.71 -23.32 -10.31
CA GLY A 482 -14.29 -24.17 -9.17
C GLY A 482 -15.12 -23.94 -7.91
N SER A 483 -14.73 -24.59 -6.79
CA SER A 483 -15.46 -24.50 -5.51
C SER A 483 -15.11 -23.26 -4.68
N GLY A 484 -14.00 -22.60 -5.00
CA GLY A 484 -13.49 -21.48 -4.23
C GLY A 484 -14.27 -20.19 -4.47
N TRP A 485 -14.81 -19.61 -3.40
CA TRP A 485 -15.60 -18.37 -3.44
C TRP A 485 -14.84 -17.13 -2.96
N GLY A 486 -13.56 -17.26 -2.55
CA GLY A 486 -12.88 -16.24 -1.76
C GLY A 486 -13.42 -16.19 -0.32
N ALA A 487 -12.94 -15.24 0.49
CA ALA A 487 -13.51 -14.98 1.80
C ALA A 487 -14.63 -13.93 1.72
N TRP A 488 -15.72 -14.14 2.47
CA TRP A 488 -16.83 -13.20 2.60
C TRP A 488 -17.01 -12.77 4.05
N GLU A 489 -17.09 -11.46 4.26
CA GLU A 489 -17.22 -10.85 5.58
C GLU A 489 -18.38 -9.85 5.59
N ILE A 490 -19.21 -9.95 6.63
CA ILE A 490 -20.17 -8.90 6.99
C ILE A 490 -19.67 -8.16 8.23
N ALA A 491 -19.97 -6.86 8.32
CA ALA A 491 -19.70 -6.07 9.52
C ALA A 491 -20.79 -5.03 9.78
N ALA A 492 -20.99 -4.69 11.06
CA ALA A 492 -21.86 -3.62 11.51
C ALA A 492 -21.15 -2.85 12.64
N GLY A 493 -21.29 -1.53 12.67
CA GLY A 493 -20.63 -0.69 13.67
C GLY A 493 -21.31 0.65 13.91
N TYR A 494 -20.91 1.26 15.02
CA TYR A 494 -21.33 2.57 15.51
C TYR A 494 -20.11 3.46 15.75
N ASP A 495 -20.25 4.75 15.53
CA ASP A 495 -19.18 5.75 15.61
C ASP A 495 -19.76 7.06 16.14
N TYR A 496 -19.13 7.64 17.16
CA TYR A 496 -19.53 8.89 17.82
C TYR A 496 -18.32 9.81 17.97
N ILE A 497 -18.53 11.11 17.76
CA ILE A 497 -17.54 12.14 18.07
C ILE A 497 -18.22 13.41 18.58
N ASN A 498 -17.57 14.07 19.55
CA ASN A 498 -17.97 15.36 20.10
C ASN A 498 -16.77 16.33 20.12
N LEU A 499 -16.91 17.43 19.38
CA LEU A 499 -15.99 18.56 19.30
C LEU A 499 -16.53 19.81 20.05
N ASN A 500 -17.58 19.66 20.87
CA ASN A 500 -18.11 20.70 21.76
C ASN A 500 -17.54 20.52 23.18
N SER A 501 -16.85 21.54 23.69
CA SER A 501 -16.30 21.59 25.04
C SER A 501 -16.08 23.06 25.44
N GLY A 502 -16.37 23.45 26.69
CA GLY A 502 -16.13 24.81 27.23
C GLY A 502 -16.49 25.96 26.27
N VAL A 503 -15.50 26.68 25.74
CA VAL A 503 -15.64 27.77 24.74
C VAL A 503 -15.56 27.34 23.26
N VAL A 504 -15.40 26.05 22.95
CA VAL A 504 -15.34 25.50 21.58
C VAL A 504 -16.69 24.91 21.14
N ARG A 505 -17.14 25.25 19.93
CA ARG A 505 -18.39 24.77 19.32
C ARG A 505 -18.14 24.07 17.98
N GLY A 506 -17.44 22.94 18.02
CA GLY A 506 -17.10 22.17 16.83
C GLY A 506 -18.20 21.25 16.29
N GLY A 507 -19.27 21.07 17.06
CA GLY A 507 -20.36 20.13 16.80
C GLY A 507 -20.09 18.71 17.30
N LYS A 508 -21.13 17.88 17.27
CA LYS A 508 -21.10 16.44 17.55
C LYS A 508 -21.90 15.68 16.50
N ALA A 509 -21.56 14.41 16.29
CA ALA A 509 -22.35 13.51 15.46
C ALA A 509 -22.14 12.05 15.83
N ASP A 510 -23.13 11.24 15.51
CA ASP A 510 -23.01 9.78 15.52
C ASP A 510 -23.72 9.12 14.33
N MET A 511 -23.24 7.93 13.99
CA MET A 511 -23.61 7.22 12.78
C MET A 511 -23.55 5.70 12.96
N VAL A 512 -24.32 4.98 12.15
CA VAL A 512 -24.14 3.54 11.92
C VAL A 512 -23.49 3.29 10.57
N ARG A 513 -22.78 2.16 10.50
CA ARG A 513 -22.14 1.66 9.29
C ARG A 513 -22.33 0.16 9.15
N PHE A 514 -22.62 -0.28 7.94
CA PHE A 514 -22.72 -1.69 7.55
C PHE A 514 -21.74 -1.94 6.41
N ALA A 515 -21.16 -3.14 6.34
CA ALA A 515 -20.26 -3.53 5.25
C ALA A 515 -20.48 -4.97 4.80
N LEU A 516 -20.33 -5.18 3.50
CA LEU A 516 -20.16 -6.47 2.85
C LEU A 516 -18.82 -6.45 2.10
N ASN A 517 -17.85 -7.21 2.61
CA ASN A 517 -16.51 -7.34 2.04
C ASN A 517 -16.35 -8.69 1.35
N TRP A 518 -15.73 -8.68 0.18
CA TRP A 518 -15.29 -9.87 -0.54
C TRP A 518 -13.79 -9.83 -0.76
N TYR A 519 -13.10 -10.91 -0.39
CA TYR A 519 -11.68 -11.12 -0.60
C TYR A 519 -11.51 -12.31 -1.56
N PRO A 520 -11.63 -12.11 -2.89
CA PRO A 520 -11.44 -13.20 -3.86
C PRO A 520 -10.04 -13.80 -3.80
N HIS A 521 -9.02 -13.00 -3.47
CA HIS A 521 -7.62 -13.39 -3.36
C HIS A 521 -6.96 -12.61 -2.20
N PRO A 522 -5.80 -13.05 -1.66
CA PRO A 522 -5.10 -12.30 -0.60
C PRO A 522 -4.75 -10.84 -0.96
N ASN A 523 -4.69 -10.56 -2.26
CA ASN A 523 -4.22 -9.31 -2.88
C ASN A 523 -5.33 -8.46 -3.51
N VAL A 524 -6.59 -8.89 -3.41
CA VAL A 524 -7.74 -8.21 -4.01
C VAL A 524 -8.88 -8.18 -3.01
N LYS A 525 -9.44 -6.99 -2.77
CA LYS A 525 -10.59 -6.79 -1.89
C LYS A 525 -11.62 -5.91 -2.58
N LEU A 526 -12.88 -6.36 -2.61
CA LEU A 526 -14.04 -5.53 -2.91
C LEU A 526 -14.77 -5.21 -1.60
N GLN A 527 -15.10 -3.94 -1.39
CA GLN A 527 -15.83 -3.47 -0.22
C GLN A 527 -17.09 -2.76 -0.68
N ASN A 528 -18.21 -3.00 0.01
CA ASN A 528 -19.46 -2.26 -0.17
C ASN A 528 -19.97 -1.87 1.20
N ASN A 529 -20.08 -0.57 1.47
CA ASN A 529 -20.54 -0.04 2.74
C ASN A 529 -21.84 0.76 2.55
N ILE A 530 -22.70 0.72 3.57
CA ILE A 530 -23.75 1.73 3.78
C ILE A 530 -23.39 2.49 5.06
N ILE A 531 -23.47 3.82 4.99
CA ILE A 531 -23.37 4.71 6.15
C ILE A 531 -24.66 5.50 6.32
N TYR A 532 -25.03 5.79 7.57
CA TYR A 532 -26.19 6.61 7.92
C TYR A 532 -25.89 7.42 9.20
N THR A 533 -26.00 8.75 9.14
CA THR A 533 -25.87 9.61 10.32
C THR A 533 -27.15 9.59 11.15
N LEU A 534 -27.05 9.17 12.41
CA LEU A 534 -28.19 9.12 13.34
C LEU A 534 -28.50 10.50 13.93
N ASN A 535 -27.46 11.30 14.19
CA ASN A 535 -27.58 12.66 14.70
C ASN A 535 -26.40 13.51 14.25
N VAL A 536 -26.67 14.78 13.93
CA VAL A 536 -25.66 15.81 13.69
C VAL A 536 -26.12 17.09 14.39
N ASP A 537 -25.38 17.52 15.41
CA ASP A 537 -25.65 18.75 16.17
C ASP A 537 -24.43 19.66 16.07
N THR A 538 -24.56 20.72 15.27
CA THR A 538 -23.56 21.77 15.09
C THR A 538 -24.08 23.11 15.62
N SER A 539 -25.02 23.07 16.58
CA SER A 539 -25.65 24.25 17.15
C SER A 539 -24.64 25.16 17.84
N GLY A 540 -24.73 26.46 17.55
CA GLY A 540 -23.75 27.45 18.01
C GLY A 540 -22.38 27.38 17.34
N SER A 541 -22.18 26.58 16.28
CA SER A 541 -20.94 26.62 15.50
C SER A 541 -20.75 28.00 14.84
N PRO A 542 -19.56 28.63 14.98
CA PRO A 542 -19.27 29.91 14.31
C PRO A 542 -18.96 29.75 12.81
N ILE A 543 -18.90 28.53 12.28
CA ILE A 543 -18.57 28.24 10.88
C ILE A 543 -19.86 27.97 10.09
N ALA A 544 -20.21 28.85 9.16
CA ALA A 544 -21.43 28.75 8.37
C ALA A 544 -21.62 27.39 7.66
N ARG A 545 -20.54 26.81 7.10
CA ARG A 545 -20.58 25.48 6.46
C ARG A 545 -20.91 24.36 7.45
N THR A 546 -20.35 24.41 8.66
CA THR A 546 -20.59 23.41 9.72
C THR A 546 -21.98 23.58 10.34
N ALA A 547 -22.42 24.82 10.58
CA ALA A 547 -23.81 25.13 10.96
C ALA A 547 -24.82 24.65 9.89
N GLY A 548 -24.42 24.60 8.62
CA GLY A 548 -25.19 24.04 7.51
C GLY A 548 -25.56 22.55 7.64
N PHE A 549 -24.85 21.79 8.48
CA PHE A 549 -25.14 20.38 8.77
C PHE A 549 -25.98 20.16 10.04
N ASN A 550 -26.48 21.21 10.69
CA ASN A 550 -27.25 21.05 11.92
C ASN A 550 -28.59 20.35 11.67
N ASN A 551 -28.84 19.22 12.35
CA ASN A 551 -29.95 18.30 12.11
C ASN A 551 -29.99 17.69 10.69
N ALA A 552 -28.84 17.56 10.02
CA ALA A 552 -28.78 16.91 8.70
C ALA A 552 -29.09 15.41 8.76
N ASP A 553 -29.80 14.90 7.74
CA ASP A 553 -30.06 13.47 7.52
C ASP A 553 -29.31 13.02 6.27
N LEU A 554 -28.34 12.12 6.46
CA LEU A 554 -27.29 11.84 5.47
C LEU A 554 -27.02 10.33 5.40
N ALA A 555 -27.16 9.77 4.20
CA ALA A 555 -26.97 8.35 3.93
C ALA A 555 -26.23 8.15 2.62
N ALA A 556 -25.17 7.33 2.63
CA ALA A 556 -24.39 7.05 1.44
C ALA A 556 -24.05 5.56 1.29
N PHE A 557 -24.10 5.11 0.03
CA PHE A 557 -23.54 3.84 -0.40
C PHE A 557 -22.13 4.09 -0.95
N LEU A 558 -21.17 3.31 -0.48
CA LEU A 558 -19.76 3.43 -0.83
C LEU A 558 -19.26 2.09 -1.38
N THR A 559 -18.58 2.08 -2.52
CA THR A 559 -17.88 0.88 -3.02
C THR A 559 -16.39 1.17 -3.11
N GLN A 560 -15.52 0.20 -2.82
CA GLN A 560 -14.08 0.28 -3.07
C GLN A 560 -13.56 -1.02 -3.63
N LEU A 561 -12.90 -0.96 -4.80
CA LEU A 561 -12.03 -2.02 -5.30
C LEU A 561 -10.59 -1.70 -4.93
N GLN A 562 -9.97 -2.58 -4.14
CA GLN A 562 -8.55 -2.58 -3.83
C GLN A 562 -7.86 -3.72 -4.56
N PHE A 563 -6.68 -3.42 -5.11
CA PHE A 563 -5.65 -4.42 -5.35
C PHE A 563 -4.31 -3.95 -4.79
N ASP A 564 -3.52 -4.87 -4.26
CA ASP A 564 -2.18 -4.60 -3.71
C ASP A 564 -1.22 -5.75 -3.97
N PHE A 565 0.08 -5.44 -4.01
CA PHE A 565 1.18 -6.37 -4.22
C PHE A 565 2.33 -5.99 -3.26
#